data_AF-A0A5Q4DGL8-F1
#
_entry.id   AF-A0A5Q4DGL8-F1
#
_cell.length_a   1.000
_cell.length_b   1.000
_cell.length_c   1.000
_cell.angle_alpha   90.00
_cell.angle_beta   90.00
_cell.angle_gamma   90.00
#
_symmetry.space_group_name_H-M   'P 1'
#
loop_
_entity.id
_entity.type
_entity.pdbx_description
1 polymer ?
#
loop_
_entity_poly.entity_id
_entity_poly.type
_entity_poly.pdbx_seq_one_letter_code
_entity_poly.pdbx_strand_id
1 'polypeptide(L)'
;MVPPPPDSTGTTSSRRFRADFHPRKGFRTVPTSIPTFSRLEPLALNVLRFVTGFLFFQHGAAKLYGWFGGSVVAFPDLRFFAGGIEFFGGLLIMIGLFTRPVAFLCAGLMAFAYFIAHAPQGFWPYANSGSLAALYCFVFLYLVLRGGGALSVDGVLARRETRAREREAVAGSAGTAPGGAETAPVGDVPPTA
;
A
#
# COMPACT_ATOMS: atom_id res chain seq x y z
N MET A 1 -8.63 95.47 -1.50
CA MET A 1 -8.86 95.90 -2.89
C MET A 1 -8.91 94.65 -3.74
N VAL A 2 -10.10 94.29 -4.22
CA VAL A 2 -10.47 93.00 -4.82
C VAL A 2 -10.17 93.01 -6.33
N PRO A 3 -9.82 91.87 -6.95
CA PRO A 3 -10.53 91.51 -8.17
C PRO A 3 -11.31 90.17 -8.04
N PRO A 4 -12.43 90.07 -8.77
CA PRO A 4 -13.52 89.10 -8.55
C PRO A 4 -13.19 87.68 -9.04
N PRO A 5 -13.98 86.67 -8.62
CA PRO A 5 -13.86 85.31 -9.13
C PRO A 5 -14.48 85.20 -10.53
N PRO A 6 -13.81 84.52 -11.49
CA PRO A 6 -14.46 84.08 -12.71
C PRO A 6 -15.06 82.67 -12.56
N ASP A 7 -16.32 82.58 -12.97
CA ASP A 7 -17.18 81.40 -12.95
C ASP A 7 -16.76 80.29 -13.93
N SER A 8 -17.29 79.12 -13.61
CA SER A 8 -17.35 77.85 -14.34
C SER A 8 -17.37 77.93 -15.88
N THR A 9 -16.50 77.16 -16.54
CA THR A 9 -16.89 76.19 -17.59
C THR A 9 -15.69 75.35 -17.99
N GLY A 10 -15.78 74.03 -17.79
CA GLY A 10 -14.71 73.09 -18.13
C GLY A 10 -15.19 71.66 -18.00
N THR A 11 -16.20 71.29 -18.81
CA THR A 11 -16.73 69.94 -18.99
C THR A 11 -15.65 69.04 -19.61
N THR A 12 -14.75 68.50 -18.79
CA THR A 12 -13.82 67.46 -19.22
C THR A 12 -14.47 66.10 -19.00
N SER A 13 -15.09 65.63 -20.09
CA SER A 13 -15.59 64.27 -20.29
C SER A 13 -14.54 63.22 -19.92
N SER A 14 -14.70 62.60 -18.75
CA SER A 14 -13.93 61.44 -18.31
C SER A 14 -14.36 60.21 -19.13
N ARG A 15 -13.73 59.99 -20.28
CA ARG A 15 -13.86 58.73 -21.00
C ARG A 15 -13.33 57.60 -20.13
N ARG A 16 -14.24 56.72 -19.70
CA ARG A 16 -13.92 55.46 -19.02
C ARG A 16 -13.06 54.62 -19.96
N PHE A 17 -11.77 54.53 -19.66
CA PHE A 17 -10.87 53.54 -20.25
C PHE A 17 -11.26 52.17 -19.68
N ARG A 18 -12.17 51.46 -20.37
CA ARG A 18 -12.42 50.04 -20.15
C ARG A 18 -11.19 49.27 -20.60
N ALA A 19 -10.38 48.82 -19.66
CA ALA A 19 -9.39 47.79 -19.92
C ALA A 19 -10.13 46.48 -20.17
N ASP A 20 -10.41 46.18 -21.45
CA ASP A 20 -10.93 44.89 -21.87
C ASP A 20 -9.81 43.84 -21.74
N PHE A 21 -9.70 43.27 -20.54
CA PHE A 21 -8.79 42.18 -20.23
C PHE A 21 -9.38 40.87 -20.76
N HIS A 22 -8.96 40.44 -21.95
CA HIS A 22 -9.26 39.11 -22.47
C HIS A 22 -8.22 38.10 -21.95
N PRO A 23 -8.58 37.15 -21.06
CA PRO A 23 -7.67 36.09 -20.68
C PRO A 23 -7.45 35.16 -21.89
N ARG A 24 -6.21 35.12 -22.40
CA ARG A 24 -5.81 34.16 -23.43
C ARG A 24 -5.92 32.75 -22.86
N LYS A 25 -6.93 32.01 -23.31
CA LYS A 25 -7.03 30.55 -23.13
C LYS A 25 -5.86 29.90 -23.88
N GLY A 26 -5.02 29.16 -23.18
CA GLY A 26 -4.10 28.23 -23.85
C GLY A 26 -2.72 28.12 -23.24
N PHE A 27 -2.62 27.75 -21.96
CA PHE A 27 -1.47 26.94 -21.54
C PHE A 27 -1.92 25.49 -21.63
N ARG A 28 -1.62 24.83 -22.76
CA ARG A 28 -1.68 23.37 -22.81
C ARG A 28 -0.63 22.89 -21.82
N THR A 29 -1.07 22.38 -20.68
CA THR A 29 -0.22 21.63 -19.76
C THR A 29 0.43 20.52 -20.58
N VAL A 30 1.73 20.64 -20.83
CA VAL A 30 2.52 19.55 -21.42
C VAL A 30 2.37 18.39 -20.44
N PRO A 31 1.76 17.24 -20.81
CA PRO A 31 1.76 16.09 -19.93
C PRO A 31 3.20 15.58 -19.88
N THR A 32 3.97 16.01 -18.90
CA THR A 32 5.19 15.33 -18.49
C THR A 32 4.76 14.01 -17.85
N SER A 33 4.39 13.03 -18.66
CA SER A 33 4.18 11.66 -18.21
C SER A 33 5.55 11.05 -17.91
N ILE A 34 6.21 11.52 -16.85
CA ILE A 34 7.23 10.70 -16.20
C ILE A 34 6.49 9.41 -15.81
N PRO A 35 6.89 8.23 -16.29
CA PRO A 35 6.25 6.99 -15.90
C PRO A 35 6.23 6.94 -14.37
N THR A 36 5.03 6.99 -13.81
CA THR A 36 4.87 7.18 -12.36
C THR A 36 5.31 5.88 -11.69
N PHE A 37 6.32 5.96 -10.81
CA PHE A 37 6.82 4.83 -10.01
C PHE A 37 5.71 4.11 -9.21
N SER A 38 4.53 4.73 -9.07
CA SER A 38 3.32 4.14 -8.48
C SER A 38 2.90 2.82 -9.13
N ARG A 39 3.16 2.59 -10.42
CA ARG A 39 2.87 1.31 -11.07
C ARG A 39 3.81 0.18 -10.63
N LEU A 40 5.01 0.53 -10.18
CA LEU A 40 6.04 -0.43 -9.75
C LEU A 40 5.99 -0.71 -8.25
N GLU A 41 5.31 0.13 -7.45
CA GLU A 41 5.19 -0.03 -6.00
C GLU A 41 4.75 -1.45 -5.58
N PRO A 42 3.72 -2.07 -6.20
CA PRO A 42 3.32 -3.43 -5.81
C PRO A 42 4.40 -4.47 -6.12
N LEU A 43 5.14 -4.31 -7.22
CA LEU A 43 6.24 -5.20 -7.58
C LEU A 43 7.41 -5.03 -6.59
N ALA A 44 7.80 -3.79 -6.32
CA ALA A 44 8.86 -3.44 -5.38
C ALA A 44 8.58 -4.01 -3.98
N LEU A 45 7.33 -3.96 -3.51
CA LEU A 45 6.94 -4.56 -2.23
C LEU A 45 7.14 -6.08 -2.20
N ASN A 46 6.76 -6.78 -3.27
CA ASN A 46 6.92 -8.23 -3.33
C ASN A 46 8.40 -8.63 -3.39
N VAL A 47 9.21 -7.88 -4.14
CA VAL A 47 10.66 -8.07 -4.21
C VAL A 47 11.30 -7.81 -2.84
N LEU A 48 10.95 -6.70 -2.19
CA LEU A 48 11.43 -6.38 -0.84
C LEU A 48 11.09 -7.51 0.13
N ARG A 49 9.82 -7.94 0.16
CA ARG A 49 9.36 -9.03 1.03
C ARG A 49 10.13 -10.33 0.78
N PHE A 50 10.28 -10.72 -0.49
CA PHE A 50 10.99 -11.94 -0.85
C PHE A 50 12.46 -11.89 -0.43
N VAL A 51 13.17 -10.82 -0.79
CA VAL A 51 14.60 -10.65 -0.48
C VAL A 51 14.81 -10.56 1.03
N THR A 52 14.01 -9.78 1.75
CA THR A 52 14.10 -9.69 3.21
C THR A 52 13.86 -11.05 3.87
N GLY A 53 12.81 -11.78 3.46
CA GLY A 53 12.54 -13.12 3.98
C GLY A 53 13.67 -14.11 3.70
N PHE A 54 14.22 -14.07 2.48
CA PHE A 54 15.34 -14.91 2.07
C PHE A 54 16.61 -14.65 2.91
N LEU A 55 17.02 -13.39 3.06
CA LEU A 55 18.20 -13.04 3.84
C LEU A 55 18.00 -13.37 5.33
N PHE A 56 16.78 -13.19 5.85
CA PHE A 56 16.46 -13.56 7.23
C PHE A 56 16.49 -15.07 7.47
N PHE A 57 15.95 -15.84 6.53
CA PHE A 57 16.06 -17.29 6.52
C PHE A 57 17.52 -17.75 6.56
N GLN A 58 18.42 -17.09 5.83
CA GLN A 58 19.85 -17.43 5.84
C GLN A 58 20.46 -17.25 7.24
N HIS A 59 20.09 -16.21 7.98
CA HIS A 59 20.56 -16.03 9.36
C HIS A 59 20.11 -17.18 10.28
N GLY A 60 18.85 -17.61 10.16
CA GLY A 60 18.34 -18.76 10.90
C GLY A 60 19.01 -20.07 10.48
N ALA A 61 19.17 -20.29 9.18
CA ALA A 61 19.81 -21.48 8.63
C ALA A 61 21.29 -21.59 9.04
N ALA A 62 21.99 -20.47 9.07
CA ALA A 62 23.36 -20.38 9.58
C ALA A 62 23.43 -20.83 11.06
N LYS A 63 22.50 -20.35 11.90
CA LYS A 63 22.46 -20.68 13.34
C LYS A 63 22.04 -22.12 13.63
N LEU A 64 21.08 -22.66 12.88
CA LEU A 64 20.54 -24.00 13.15
C LEU A 64 21.32 -25.12 12.46
N TYR A 65 21.80 -24.88 11.24
CA TYR A 65 22.36 -25.92 10.37
C TYR A 65 23.79 -25.63 9.92
N GLY A 66 24.35 -24.45 10.25
CA GLY A 66 25.69 -24.07 9.77
C GLY A 66 25.74 -23.78 8.27
N TRP A 67 24.60 -23.56 7.62
CA TRP A 67 24.54 -23.29 6.19
C TRP A 67 25.13 -21.91 5.85
N PHE A 68 25.50 -21.73 4.58
CA PHE A 68 26.03 -20.47 4.03
C PHE A 68 27.31 -19.96 4.75
N GLY A 69 28.12 -20.87 5.30
CA GLY A 69 29.32 -20.51 6.06
C GLY A 69 29.05 -20.11 7.51
N GLY A 70 27.84 -20.35 8.01
CA GLY A 70 27.47 -20.15 9.41
C GLY A 70 28.04 -21.20 10.36
N SER A 71 27.90 -20.94 11.65
CA SER A 71 28.20 -21.89 12.72
C SER A 71 26.93 -22.29 13.46
N VAL A 72 26.80 -23.59 13.73
CA VAL A 72 25.67 -24.13 14.50
C VAL A 72 25.75 -23.62 15.93
N VAL A 73 24.65 -23.07 16.41
CA VAL A 73 24.47 -22.69 17.81
C VAL A 73 23.95 -23.90 18.57
N ALA A 74 24.58 -24.24 19.69
CA ALA A 74 24.15 -25.35 20.53
C ALA A 74 22.87 -25.00 21.32
N PHE A 75 22.00 -25.99 21.51
CA PHE A 75 20.88 -25.89 22.44
C PHE A 75 21.39 -26.02 23.90
N PRO A 76 20.87 -25.25 24.88
CA PRO A 76 19.77 -24.27 24.82
C PRO A 76 20.22 -22.79 24.82
N ASP A 77 21.03 -22.35 23.85
CA ASP A 77 21.40 -20.92 23.73
C ASP A 77 20.22 -20.08 23.21
N LEU A 78 20.09 -18.83 23.69
CA LEU A 78 19.05 -17.90 23.22
C LEU A 78 19.10 -17.70 21.69
N ARG A 79 20.31 -17.71 21.11
CA ARG A 79 20.53 -17.59 19.66
C ARG A 79 20.02 -18.80 18.89
N PHE A 80 19.90 -19.97 19.52
CA PHE A 80 19.27 -21.14 18.88
C PHE A 80 17.78 -20.90 18.66
N PHE A 81 17.08 -20.40 19.69
CA PHE A 81 15.67 -20.04 19.57
C PHE A 81 15.44 -18.88 18.60
N ALA A 82 16.31 -17.87 18.61
CA ALA A 82 16.30 -16.81 17.60
C ALA A 82 16.51 -17.37 16.19
N GLY A 83 17.42 -18.32 16.01
CA GLY A 83 17.64 -19.03 14.75
C GLY A 83 16.40 -19.76 14.24
N GLY A 84 15.62 -20.37 15.14
CA GLY A 84 14.31 -20.95 14.84
C GLY A 84 13.35 -19.94 14.24
N ILE A 85 13.15 -18.81 14.91
CA ILE A 85 12.24 -17.75 14.45
C ILE A 85 12.76 -17.14 13.14
N GLU A 86 14.07 -16.94 12.99
CA GLU A 86 14.67 -16.42 11.77
C GLU A 86 14.46 -17.34 10.58
N PHE A 87 14.64 -18.64 10.78
CA PHE A 87 14.47 -19.64 9.74
C PHE A 87 13.00 -19.74 9.28
N PHE A 88 12.09 -20.04 10.20
CA PHE A 88 10.67 -20.23 9.86
C PHE A 88 9.98 -18.91 9.52
N GLY A 89 10.27 -17.84 10.29
CA GLY A 89 9.75 -16.51 10.02
C GLY A 89 10.24 -15.96 8.68
N GLY A 90 11.52 -16.19 8.32
CA GLY A 90 12.07 -15.84 7.02
C GLY A 90 11.33 -16.52 5.87
N LEU A 91 11.09 -17.83 5.97
CA LEU A 91 10.33 -18.60 4.96
C LEU A 91 8.87 -18.11 4.81
N LEU A 92 8.18 -17.91 5.94
CA LEU A 92 6.80 -17.42 5.95
C LEU A 92 6.69 -16.02 5.32
N ILE A 93 7.61 -15.11 5.64
CA ILE A 93 7.67 -13.79 5.02
C ILE A 93 8.00 -13.89 3.53
N MET A 94 8.98 -14.72 3.16
CA MET A 94 9.42 -14.90 1.76
C MET A 94 8.27 -15.39 0.87
N ILE A 95 7.42 -16.29 1.37
CA ILE A 95 6.23 -16.78 0.66
C ILE A 95 5.05 -15.81 0.80
N GLY A 96 4.99 -15.06 1.89
CA GLY A 96 3.95 -14.08 2.17
C GLY A 96 2.72 -14.76 2.75
N LEU A 97 2.94 -15.67 3.70
CA LEU A 97 1.92 -16.35 4.47
C LEU A 97 1.91 -15.77 5.89
N PHE A 98 0.75 -15.36 6.38
CA PHE A 98 0.59 -14.69 7.67
C PHE A 98 1.54 -13.49 7.83
N THR A 99 1.69 -12.70 6.77
CA THR A 99 2.76 -11.69 6.66
C THR A 99 2.77 -10.73 7.83
N ARG A 100 1.60 -10.27 8.28
CA ARG A 100 1.48 -9.26 9.37
C ARG A 100 1.91 -9.80 10.74
N PRO A 101 1.30 -10.89 11.28
CA PRO A 101 1.71 -11.40 12.58
C PRO A 101 3.15 -11.94 12.57
N VAL A 102 3.60 -12.58 11.49
CA VAL A 102 4.99 -13.06 11.39
C VAL A 102 5.96 -11.89 11.36
N ALA A 103 5.68 -10.84 10.58
CA ALA A 103 6.54 -9.66 10.54
C ALA A 103 6.59 -8.96 11.91
N PHE A 104 5.48 -8.90 12.64
CA PHE A 104 5.47 -8.33 13.98
C PHE A 104 6.37 -9.10 14.95
N LEU A 105 6.29 -10.44 14.92
CA LEU A 105 7.17 -11.30 15.71
C LEU A 105 8.65 -11.11 15.33
N CYS A 106 8.97 -11.12 14.04
CA CYS A 106 10.34 -10.92 13.55
C CYS A 106 10.89 -9.52 13.88
N ALA A 107 10.05 -8.47 13.82
CA ALA A 107 10.42 -7.13 14.24
C ALA A 107 10.77 -7.09 15.74
N GLY A 108 9.93 -7.70 16.58
CA GLY A 108 10.19 -7.81 18.02
C GLY A 108 11.48 -8.57 18.31
N LEU A 109 11.74 -9.69 17.62
CA LEU A 109 12.99 -10.45 17.76
C LEU A 109 14.21 -9.58 17.46
N MET A 110 14.19 -8.82 16.35
CA MET A 110 15.30 -7.96 15.96
C MET A 110 15.48 -6.77 16.88
N ALA A 111 14.39 -6.21 17.42
CA ALA A 111 14.46 -5.18 18.45
C ALA A 111 15.15 -5.73 19.71
N PHE A 112 14.71 -6.88 20.22
CA PHE A 112 15.34 -7.53 21.37
C PHE A 112 16.82 -7.83 21.10
N ALA A 113 17.14 -8.43 19.95
CA ALA A 113 18.52 -8.70 19.56
C ALA A 113 19.38 -7.42 19.55
N TYR A 114 18.84 -6.31 19.04
CA TYR A 114 19.55 -5.03 19.05
C TYR A 114 19.85 -4.58 20.49
N PHE A 115 18.87 -4.55 21.38
CA PHE A 115 19.06 -4.02 22.73
C PHE A 115 19.93 -4.90 23.62
N ILE A 116 19.89 -6.23 23.46
CA ILE A 116 20.65 -7.14 24.33
C ILE A 116 22.03 -7.50 23.77
N ALA A 117 22.20 -7.57 22.45
CA ALA A 117 23.45 -8.03 21.84
C ALA A 117 24.27 -6.90 21.20
N HIS A 118 23.63 -5.82 20.74
CA HIS A 118 24.31 -4.75 19.99
C HIS A 118 24.43 -3.45 20.77
N ALA A 119 23.34 -2.92 21.35
CA ALA A 119 23.36 -1.66 22.08
C ALA A 119 24.45 -1.55 23.18
N PRO A 120 24.78 -2.62 23.93
CA PRO A 120 25.86 -2.57 24.92
C PRO A 120 27.27 -2.38 24.32
N GLN A 121 27.46 -2.70 23.03
CA GLN A 121 28.76 -2.63 22.35
C GLN A 121 29.09 -1.23 21.81
N GLY A 122 28.15 -0.29 21.86
CA GLY A 122 28.35 1.08 21.41
C GLY A 122 27.04 1.79 21.04
N PHE A 123 27.07 3.12 21.05
CA PHE A 123 25.89 3.94 20.79
C PHE A 123 25.42 3.88 19.32
N TRP A 124 26.36 3.91 18.37
CA TRP A 124 26.03 3.94 16.95
C TRP A 124 25.82 2.53 16.37
N PRO A 125 24.74 2.26 15.62
CA PRO A 125 24.49 0.95 14.99
C PRO A 125 25.65 0.43 14.13
N TYR A 126 26.35 1.35 13.47
CA TYR A 126 27.53 1.01 12.67
C TYR A 126 28.70 0.54 13.55
N ALA A 127 28.92 1.20 14.69
CA ALA A 127 30.01 0.87 15.61
C ALA A 127 29.74 -0.40 16.42
N ASN A 128 28.47 -0.74 16.64
CA ASN A 128 28.06 -1.88 17.46
C ASN A 128 27.63 -3.12 16.65
N SER A 129 27.86 -3.11 15.33
CA SER A 129 27.47 -4.15 14.37
C SER A 129 25.96 -4.45 14.34
N GLY A 130 25.12 -3.56 14.86
CA GLY A 130 23.67 -3.71 14.98
C GLY A 130 22.88 -3.11 13.82
N SER A 131 23.54 -2.54 12.80
CA SER A 131 22.87 -1.93 11.63
C SER A 131 21.89 -2.88 10.94
N LEU A 132 22.22 -4.17 10.79
CA LEU A 132 21.31 -5.15 10.19
C LEU A 132 20.11 -5.45 11.08
N ALA A 133 20.32 -5.58 12.39
CA ALA A 133 19.21 -5.83 13.33
C ALA A 133 18.21 -4.66 13.31
N ALA A 134 18.71 -3.43 13.33
CA ALA A 134 17.88 -2.23 13.20
C ALA A 134 17.14 -2.19 11.85
N LEU A 135 17.85 -2.44 10.75
CA LEU A 135 17.24 -2.43 9.41
C LEU A 135 16.12 -3.48 9.28
N TYR A 136 16.37 -4.73 9.70
CA TYR A 136 15.35 -5.77 9.67
C TYR A 136 14.15 -5.40 10.53
N CYS A 137 14.36 -4.84 11.72
CA CYS A 137 13.28 -4.38 12.59
C CYS A 137 12.35 -3.41 11.85
N PHE A 138 12.89 -2.36 11.24
CA PHE A 138 12.07 -1.37 10.51
C PHE A 138 11.46 -1.92 9.22
N VAL A 139 12.14 -2.78 8.48
CA VAL A 139 11.56 -3.43 7.29
C VAL A 139 10.39 -4.32 7.68
N PHE A 140 10.51 -5.10 8.77
CA PHE A 140 9.40 -5.92 9.24
C PHE A 140 8.25 -5.05 9.77
N LEU A 141 8.51 -3.96 10.49
CA LEU A 141 7.46 -3.00 10.87
C LEU A 141 6.75 -2.41 9.65
N TYR A 142 7.48 -2.09 8.58
CA TYR A 142 6.88 -1.69 7.32
C TYR A 142 5.96 -2.78 6.74
N LEU A 143 6.38 -4.04 6.76
CA LEU A 143 5.55 -5.17 6.31
C LEU A 143 4.34 -5.44 7.20
N VAL A 144 4.40 -5.16 8.51
CA VAL A 144 3.24 -5.21 9.42
C VAL A 144 2.17 -4.21 8.97
N LEU A 145 2.60 -2.98 8.67
CA LEU A 145 1.71 -1.89 8.27
C LEU A 145 1.15 -2.11 6.86
N ARG A 146 2.02 -2.47 5.91
CA ARG A 146 1.67 -2.58 4.49
C ARG A 146 1.04 -3.92 4.08
N GLY A 147 1.38 -5.00 4.78
CA GLY A 147 0.93 -6.36 4.49
C GLY A 147 1.74 -7.09 3.40
N GLY A 148 1.29 -8.30 3.01
CA GLY A 148 2.00 -9.19 2.07
C GLY A 148 1.99 -8.77 0.60
N GLY A 149 1.05 -7.92 0.19
CA GLY A 149 0.90 -7.48 -1.20
C GLY A 149 0.20 -8.49 -2.12
N ALA A 150 -0.03 -8.10 -3.37
CA ALA A 150 -0.87 -8.85 -4.30
C ALA A 150 -0.32 -10.24 -4.71
N LEU A 151 1.00 -10.44 -4.69
CA LEU A 151 1.65 -11.70 -5.06
C LEU A 151 2.02 -12.55 -3.83
N SER A 152 1.67 -12.10 -2.62
CA SER A 152 1.75 -12.96 -1.44
C SER A 152 0.66 -14.03 -1.47
N VAL A 153 0.89 -15.15 -0.79
CA VAL A 153 -0.14 -16.18 -0.60
C VAL A 153 -1.39 -15.58 0.07
N ASP A 154 -1.20 -14.72 1.09
CA ASP A 154 -2.29 -13.98 1.73
C ASP A 154 -3.11 -13.16 0.70
N GLY A 155 -2.43 -12.45 -0.20
CA GLY A 155 -3.06 -11.63 -1.23
C GLY A 155 -3.75 -12.43 -2.33
N VAL A 156 -3.20 -13.57 -2.72
CA VAL A 156 -3.81 -14.48 -3.69
C VAL A 156 -5.08 -15.10 -3.11
N LEU A 157 -5.07 -15.53 -1.85
CA LEU A 157 -6.23 -16.12 -1.20
C LEU A 157 -7.38 -15.12 -1.07
N ALA A 158 -7.10 -13.91 -0.59
CA ALA A 158 -8.10 -12.84 -0.50
C ALA A 158 -8.75 -12.51 -1.85
N ARG A 159 -7.98 -12.50 -2.95
CA ARG A 159 -8.51 -12.26 -4.30
C ARG A 159 -9.44 -13.37 -4.78
N ARG A 160 -9.17 -14.63 -4.41
CA ARG A 160 -10.01 -15.77 -4.78
C ARG A 160 -11.35 -15.69 -4.08
N GLU A 161 -11.37 -15.31 -2.80
CA GLU A 161 -12.60 -15.12 -2.02
C GLU A 161 -13.46 -13.99 -2.59
N THR A 162 -12.88 -12.83 -2.91
CA THR A 162 -13.64 -11.72 -3.53
C THR A 162 -14.25 -12.15 -4.87
N ARG A 163 -13.48 -12.82 -5.73
CA ARG A 163 -13.97 -13.31 -7.03
C ARG A 163 -15.06 -14.37 -6.90
N ALA A 164 -15.01 -15.22 -5.88
CA ALA A 164 -16.06 -16.20 -5.62
C ALA A 164 -17.38 -15.50 -5.26
N ARG A 165 -17.33 -14.52 -4.35
CA ARG A 165 -18.50 -13.72 -3.95
C ARG A 165 -19.11 -12.92 -5.10
N GLU A 166 -18.29 -12.33 -5.97
CA GLU A 166 -18.76 -11.63 -7.18
C GLU A 166 -19.50 -12.58 -8.13
N ARG A 167 -18.99 -13.79 -8.35
CA ARG A 167 -19.63 -14.80 -9.21
C ARG A 167 -20.97 -15.28 -8.65
N GLU A 168 -21.05 -15.49 -7.34
CA GLU A 168 -22.28 -15.85 -6.64
C GLU A 168 -23.34 -14.75 -6.74
N ALA A 169 -22.94 -13.48 -6.59
CA ALA A 169 -23.84 -12.34 -6.76
C ALA A 169 -24.37 -12.20 -8.20
N VAL A 170 -23.51 -12.40 -9.21
CA VAL A 170 -23.93 -12.40 -10.62
C VAL A 170 -24.86 -13.57 -10.92
N ALA A 171 -24.57 -14.77 -10.43
CA ALA A 171 -25.43 -15.95 -10.59
C ALA A 171 -26.80 -15.78 -9.90
N GLY A 172 -26.84 -15.19 -8.71
CA GLY A 172 -28.09 -14.87 -8.00
C GLY A 172 -28.94 -13.81 -8.72
N SER A 173 -28.30 -12.83 -9.36
CA SER A 173 -29.01 -11.81 -10.16
C SER A 173 -29.63 -12.37 -11.44
N ALA A 174 -29.01 -13.39 -12.06
CA ALA A 174 -29.53 -14.05 -13.25
C ALA A 174 -30.70 -15.02 -12.93
N GLY A 175 -30.78 -15.53 -11.69
CA GLY A 175 -31.87 -16.39 -11.22
C GLY A 175 -33.16 -15.66 -10.82
N THR A 176 -33.15 -14.32 -10.76
CA THR A 176 -34.31 -13.50 -10.36
C THR A 176 -35.03 -12.87 -11.57
N ALA A 177 -35.02 -13.52 -12.74
CA ALA A 177 -35.89 -13.11 -13.84
C ALA A 177 -37.36 -13.23 -13.39
N PRO A 178 -38.21 -12.20 -13.55
CA PRO A 178 -39.61 -12.28 -13.17
C PRO A 178 -40.33 -13.25 -14.11
N GLY A 179 -40.52 -14.49 -13.67
CA GLY A 179 -41.54 -15.38 -14.20
C GLY A 179 -42.90 -14.96 -13.63
N GLY A 180 -43.84 -14.60 -14.50
CA GLY A 180 -45.24 -14.39 -14.11
C GLY A 180 -45.88 -13.10 -14.62
N ALA A 181 -45.85 -12.85 -15.94
CA ALA A 181 -46.96 -12.12 -16.55
C ALA A 181 -48.02 -13.17 -16.91
N GLU A 182 -48.85 -13.50 -15.91
CA GLU A 182 -50.07 -14.28 -16.07
C GLU A 182 -50.99 -13.54 -17.04
N THR A 183 -51.12 -14.07 -18.26
CA THR A 183 -52.07 -13.59 -19.25
C THR A 183 -53.47 -13.93 -18.76
N ALA A 184 -54.15 -12.94 -18.17
CA ALA A 184 -55.56 -13.05 -17.80
C ALA A 184 -56.39 -13.47 -19.04
N PRO A 185 -57.36 -14.39 -18.89
CA PRO A 185 -58.21 -14.80 -20.00
C PRO A 185 -59.10 -13.63 -20.42
N VAL A 186 -59.01 -13.27 -21.70
CA VAL A 186 -59.94 -12.36 -22.37
C VAL A 186 -61.33 -12.97 -22.29
N GLY A 187 -62.24 -12.31 -21.56
CA GLY A 187 -63.63 -12.73 -21.47
C GLY A 187 -64.34 -12.55 -22.81
N ASP A 188 -64.94 -13.63 -23.29
CA ASP A 188 -65.83 -13.63 -24.45
C ASP A 188 -67.07 -12.77 -24.17
N VAL A 189 -67.32 -11.79 -25.06
CA VAL A 189 -68.56 -11.02 -25.11
C VAL A 189 -69.59 -11.81 -25.92
N PRO A 190 -70.76 -12.17 -25.37
CA PRO A 190 -71.78 -12.88 -26.13
C PRO A 190 -72.48 -11.96 -27.16
N PRO A 191 -72.90 -12.48 -28.33
CA PRO A 191 -73.65 -11.71 -29.31
C PRO A 191 -75.09 -11.48 -28.84
N THR A 192 -75.48 -10.21 -28.69
CA THR A 192 -76.88 -9.80 -28.57
C THR A 192 -77.53 -9.80 -29.95
N ALA A 193 -78.67 -10.49 -30.06
CA ALA A 193 -79.59 -10.48 -31.19
C ALA A 193 -80.34 -9.15 -31.33
#